data_AF-A0A929VF37-F1
#
_entry.id   AF-A0A929VF37-F1
#
_cell.length_a   1.000
_cell.length_b   1.000
_cell.length_c   1.000
_cell.angle_alpha   90.00
_cell.angle_beta   90.00
_cell.angle_gamma   90.00
#
_symmetry.space_group_name_H-M   'P 1'
#
loop_
_entity.id
_entity.type
_entity.pdbx_description
1 polymer ?
#
loop_
_entity_poly.entity_id
_entity_poly.type
_entity_poly.pdbx_seq_one_letter_code
_entity_poly.pdbx_strand_id
1 'polypeptide(L)'
;MLFLLIFLFTGCASDRDPDRTTVEVGEDGTVTQFIVEDFDADYYDASEMKERIQAEMAAVPKEDGTVFLDACKVKDKLAKVKLTYSSTKAFERFNHEILFFGSVKEAEAAGYHLPSDQLEVRHLNENGKILISNTEAFLRLPEKVKDVSKGLKKVDDHTVDPSGAAYETYMVTLQ
;
A
#
# COMPACT_ATOMS: atom_id res chain seq x y z
N MET A 1 19.50 32.12 26.31
CA MET A 1 18.12 31.95 26.78
C MET A 1 17.34 31.28 25.67
N LEU A 2 16.73 30.16 26.03
CA LEU A 2 16.06 29.17 25.21
C LEU A 2 14.75 29.71 24.61
N PHE A 3 14.52 29.45 23.32
CA PHE A 3 13.20 29.18 22.76
C PHE A 3 13.40 27.96 21.84
N LEU A 4 13.52 26.77 22.43
CA LEU A 4 12.42 25.81 22.50
C LEU A 4 11.60 25.77 21.20
N LEU A 5 12.21 25.25 20.13
CA LEU A 5 11.50 24.70 18.98
C LEU A 5 10.79 23.44 19.46
N ILE A 6 9.59 23.62 20.00
CA ILE A 6 8.67 22.51 20.19
C ILE A 6 8.16 22.16 18.78
N PHE A 7 8.78 21.17 18.15
CA PHE A 7 8.15 20.45 17.05
C PHE A 7 6.99 19.64 17.62
N LEU A 8 5.87 20.32 17.90
CA LEU A 8 4.57 19.66 17.98
C LEU A 8 4.13 19.37 16.55
N PHE A 9 4.69 18.32 15.95
CA PHE A 9 3.93 17.61 14.93
C PHE A 9 2.82 16.86 15.66
N THR A 10 1.72 17.55 15.97
CA THR A 10 0.43 16.89 16.11
C THR A 10 -0.01 16.52 14.69
N GLY A 11 0.69 15.55 14.10
CA GLY A 11 0.31 14.96 12.84
C GLY A 11 -0.91 14.11 13.08
N CYS A 12 -2.10 14.74 13.05
CA CYS A 12 -3.27 14.04 12.55
C CYS A 12 -2.99 13.85 11.05
N ALA A 13 -2.22 12.81 10.72
CA ALA A 13 -1.66 12.56 9.39
C ALA A 13 -2.74 12.13 8.36
N SER A 14 -4.02 12.19 8.71
CA SER A 14 -5.13 11.59 7.98
C SER A 14 -5.75 12.48 6.89
N ASP A 15 -5.40 13.77 6.78
CA ASP A 15 -6.19 14.71 5.96
C ASP A 15 -5.50 15.24 4.68
N ARG A 16 -4.33 14.71 4.30
CA ARG A 16 -3.67 15.12 3.05
C ARG A 16 -3.30 13.92 2.19
N ASP A 17 -3.78 13.94 0.94
CA ASP A 17 -3.35 13.03 -0.11
C ASP A 17 -1.81 13.03 -0.20
N PRO A 18 -1.17 11.86 -0.27
CA PRO A 18 0.26 11.72 -0.52
C PRO A 18 0.75 12.49 -1.75
N ASP A 19 2.00 12.92 -1.71
CA ASP A 19 2.72 13.54 -2.84
C ASP A 19 3.51 12.51 -3.68
N ARG A 20 3.39 11.23 -3.35
CA ARG A 20 4.06 10.09 -3.99
C ARG A 20 3.16 8.86 -3.97
N THR A 21 3.42 7.90 -4.85
CA THR A 21 2.63 6.66 -4.92
C THR A 21 2.65 5.92 -3.58
N THR A 22 1.46 5.69 -3.03
CA THR A 22 1.24 5.16 -1.67
C THR A 22 0.01 4.25 -1.66
N VAL A 23 0.11 3.11 -0.99
CA VAL A 23 -0.98 2.19 -0.68
C VAL A 23 -1.27 2.27 0.82
N GLU A 24 -2.48 2.66 1.18
CA GLU A 24 -2.98 2.71 2.55
C GLU A 24 -3.89 1.53 2.82
N VAL A 25 -3.68 0.82 3.91
CA VAL A 25 -4.51 -0.31 4.34
C VAL A 25 -5.33 0.10 5.57
N GLY A 26 -6.64 -0.13 5.53
CA GLY A 26 -7.56 0.10 6.65
C GLY A 26 -7.63 -1.11 7.58
N GLU A 27 -8.06 -0.89 8.83
CA GLU A 27 -8.25 -1.96 9.83
C GLU A 27 -9.22 -3.06 9.35
N ASP A 28 -10.17 -2.71 8.50
CA ASP A 28 -11.19 -3.60 7.94
C ASP A 28 -10.75 -4.31 6.64
N GLY A 29 -9.52 -4.07 6.18
CA GLY A 29 -8.99 -4.60 4.92
C GLY A 29 -9.36 -3.79 3.68
N THR A 30 -10.05 -2.65 3.82
CA THR A 30 -10.18 -1.66 2.74
C THR A 30 -8.79 -1.14 2.37
N VAL A 31 -8.57 -0.87 1.08
CA VAL A 31 -7.30 -0.32 0.58
C VAL A 31 -7.56 0.98 -0.16
N THR A 32 -6.72 1.99 0.05
CA THR A 32 -6.72 3.21 -0.76
C THR A 32 -5.35 3.37 -1.41
N GLN A 33 -5.31 3.37 -2.74
CA GLN A 33 -4.09 3.62 -3.50
C GLN A 33 -4.12 5.05 -4.04
N PHE A 34 -3.04 5.77 -3.78
CA PHE A 34 -2.73 7.05 -4.39
C PHE A 34 -1.60 6.81 -5.38
N ILE A 35 -1.82 7.10 -6.65
CA ILE A 35 -0.81 7.03 -7.70
C ILE A 35 -0.39 8.45 -8.01
N VAL A 36 0.92 8.72 -7.96
CA VAL A 36 1.51 10.00 -8.35
C VAL A 36 2.68 9.71 -9.27
N GLU A 37 2.47 9.95 -10.56
CA GLU A 37 3.43 9.59 -11.62
C GLU A 37 3.59 10.69 -12.65
N ASP A 38 4.78 10.76 -13.25
CA ASP A 38 5.04 11.64 -14.37
C ASP A 38 4.16 11.23 -15.56
N PHE A 39 3.56 12.24 -16.19
CA PHE A 39 2.65 12.14 -17.33
C PHE A 39 3.11 13.13 -18.42
N ASP A 40 4.42 13.06 -18.72
CA ASP A 40 5.11 14.03 -19.56
C ASP A 40 5.30 13.58 -21.01
N ALA A 41 5.14 12.28 -21.27
CA ALA A 41 5.22 11.68 -22.59
C ALA A 41 4.06 12.13 -23.48
N ASP A 42 4.39 12.62 -24.68
CA ASP A 42 3.42 13.21 -25.61
C ASP A 42 2.38 12.21 -26.15
N TYR A 43 2.61 10.90 -25.99
CA TYR A 43 1.67 9.85 -26.40
C TYR A 43 0.68 9.45 -25.29
N TYR A 44 0.79 10.04 -24.09
CA TYR A 44 -0.16 9.76 -23.02
C TYR A 44 -1.43 10.60 -23.15
N ASP A 45 -2.58 9.93 -23.13
CA ASP A 45 -3.90 10.57 -23.11
C ASP A 45 -4.61 10.30 -21.79
N ALA A 46 -5.06 11.37 -21.13
CA ALA A 46 -5.69 11.28 -19.81
C ALA A 46 -7.08 10.62 -19.85
N SER A 47 -7.79 10.75 -20.97
CA SER A 47 -9.09 10.11 -21.19
C SER A 47 -8.90 8.62 -21.41
N GLU A 48 -7.96 8.22 -22.28
CA GLU A 48 -7.62 6.81 -22.49
C GLU A 48 -7.12 6.13 -21.21
N MET A 49 -6.29 6.83 -20.42
CA MET A 49 -5.87 6.33 -19.10
C MET A 49 -7.07 6.06 -18.20
N LYS A 50 -8.03 7.00 -18.13
CA LYS A 50 -9.23 6.84 -17.31
C LYS A 50 -10.13 5.71 -17.82
N GLU A 51 -10.32 5.59 -19.12
CA GLU A 51 -11.10 4.52 -19.74
C GLU A 51 -10.48 3.15 -19.46
N ARG A 52 -9.15 3.02 -19.57
CA ARG A 52 -8.42 1.79 -19.24
C ARG A 52 -8.63 1.40 -17.78
N ILE A 53 -8.45 2.34 -16.85
CA ILE A 53 -8.70 2.10 -15.41
C ILE A 53 -10.13 1.59 -15.21
N GLN A 54 -11.13 2.25 -15.82
CA GLN A 54 -12.53 1.84 -15.69
C GLN A 54 -12.82 0.44 -16.27
N ALA A 55 -12.15 0.07 -17.37
CA ALA A 55 -12.25 -1.27 -17.95
C ALA A 55 -11.64 -2.34 -17.03
N GLU A 56 -10.47 -2.07 -16.45
CA GLU A 56 -9.80 -2.96 -15.50
C GLU A 56 -10.61 -3.12 -14.21
N MET A 57 -11.22 -2.03 -13.71
CA MET A 57 -12.14 -2.09 -12.56
C MET A 57 -13.32 -3.04 -12.81
N ALA A 58 -13.88 -3.03 -14.03
CA ALA A 58 -15.00 -3.89 -14.40
C ALA A 58 -14.61 -5.38 -14.56
N ALA A 59 -13.32 -5.67 -14.72
CA ALA A 59 -12.79 -7.04 -14.83
C ALA A 59 -12.54 -7.70 -13.46
N VAL A 60 -12.59 -6.95 -12.35
CA VAL A 60 -12.43 -7.50 -11.00
C VAL A 60 -13.66 -8.35 -10.63
N PRO A 61 -13.49 -9.64 -10.26
CA PRO A 61 -14.58 -10.49 -9.81
C PRO A 61 -15.24 -9.93 -8.55
N LYS A 62 -16.57 -9.96 -8.48
CA LYS A 62 -17.33 -9.38 -7.36
C LYS A 62 -17.06 -10.08 -6.04
N GLU A 63 -16.72 -11.37 -6.09
CA GLU A 63 -16.33 -12.18 -4.95
C GLU A 63 -14.96 -11.77 -4.35
N ASP A 64 -14.09 -11.17 -5.16
CA ASP A 64 -12.80 -10.65 -4.71
C ASP A 64 -12.97 -9.23 -4.15
N GLY A 65 -13.95 -8.46 -4.62
CA GLY A 65 -14.37 -7.18 -4.06
C GLY A 65 -14.82 -6.19 -5.13
N THR A 66 -14.73 -4.91 -4.83
CA THR A 66 -15.08 -3.81 -5.74
C THR A 66 -13.99 -2.74 -5.72
N VAL A 67 -13.74 -2.16 -6.89
CA VAL A 67 -12.80 -1.04 -7.08
C VAL A 67 -13.59 0.23 -7.38
N PHE A 68 -13.18 1.34 -6.77
CA PHE A 68 -13.77 2.66 -6.92
C PHE A 68 -12.71 3.63 -7.42
N LEU A 69 -13.04 4.38 -8.48
CA LEU A 69 -12.20 5.47 -8.98
C LEU A 69 -12.65 6.78 -8.33
N ASP A 70 -11.96 7.18 -7.27
CA ASP A 70 -12.31 8.37 -6.49
C ASP A 70 -11.83 9.65 -7.17
N ALA A 71 -10.63 9.61 -7.77
CA ALA A 71 -10.08 10.73 -8.52
C ALA A 71 -9.16 10.25 -9.65
N CYS A 72 -9.18 10.97 -10.77
CA CYS A 72 -8.21 10.85 -11.85
C CYS A 72 -7.99 12.25 -12.42
N LYS A 73 -6.80 12.82 -12.17
CA LYS A 73 -6.47 14.20 -12.54
C LYS A 73 -5.07 14.23 -13.14
N VAL A 74 -4.94 14.86 -14.29
CA VAL A 74 -3.64 15.20 -14.88
C VAL A 74 -3.50 16.71 -14.85
N LYS A 75 -2.42 17.20 -14.25
CA LYS A 75 -2.10 18.63 -14.20
C LYS A 75 -0.59 18.79 -14.20
N ASP A 76 -0.09 19.77 -14.96
CA ASP A 76 1.34 20.11 -14.99
C ASP A 76 2.23 18.89 -15.31
N LYS A 77 1.79 18.04 -16.25
CA LYS A 77 2.44 16.77 -16.63
C LYS A 77 2.61 15.76 -15.47
N LEU A 78 1.77 15.86 -14.45
CA LEU A 78 1.73 14.93 -13.33
C LEU A 78 0.33 14.30 -13.25
N ALA A 79 0.27 12.97 -13.30
CA ALA A 79 -0.94 12.22 -13.06
C ALA A 79 -1.11 11.96 -11.55
N LYS A 80 -2.31 12.24 -11.05
CA LYS A 80 -2.75 11.88 -9.70
C LYS A 80 -4.04 11.08 -9.78
N VAL A 81 -3.95 9.81 -9.41
CA VAL A 81 -5.09 8.89 -9.39
C VAL A 81 -5.32 8.43 -7.94
N LYS A 82 -6.58 8.37 -7.53
CA LYS A 82 -6.99 7.81 -6.24
C LYS A 82 -8.00 6.70 -6.51
N LEU A 83 -7.67 5.50 -6.04
CA LEU A 83 -8.48 4.31 -6.12
C LEU A 83 -8.76 3.80 -4.71
N THR A 84 -10.00 3.35 -4.47
CA THR A 84 -10.36 2.61 -3.26
C THR A 84 -10.77 1.19 -3.63
N TYR A 85 -10.30 0.21 -2.88
CA TYR A 85 -10.61 -1.20 -3.03
C TYR A 85 -11.31 -1.66 -1.76
N SER A 86 -12.43 -2.37 -1.89
CA SER A 86 -13.18 -2.86 -0.73
C SER A 86 -12.47 -3.98 0.04
N SER A 87 -11.34 -4.48 -0.48
CA SER A 87 -10.58 -5.59 0.09
C SER A 87 -9.16 -5.59 -0.50
N THR A 88 -8.23 -6.28 0.17
CA THR A 88 -6.89 -6.52 -0.39
C THR A 88 -6.94 -7.43 -1.63
N LYS A 89 -7.89 -8.38 -1.71
CA LYS A 89 -8.05 -9.23 -2.92
C LYS A 89 -8.44 -8.44 -4.16
N ALA A 90 -9.32 -7.44 -4.02
CA ALA A 90 -9.66 -6.55 -5.13
C ALA A 90 -8.43 -5.75 -5.58
N PHE A 91 -7.57 -5.33 -4.64
CA PHE A 91 -6.29 -4.72 -4.96
C PHE A 91 -5.38 -5.67 -5.74
N GLU A 92 -5.20 -6.91 -5.26
CA GLU A 92 -4.34 -7.90 -5.92
C GLU A 92 -4.83 -8.20 -7.35
N ARG A 93 -6.15 -8.32 -7.50
CA ARG A 93 -6.74 -8.63 -8.80
C ARG A 93 -6.59 -7.49 -9.81
N PHE A 94 -6.72 -6.25 -9.35
CA PHE A 94 -6.60 -5.06 -10.20
C PHE A 94 -5.14 -4.75 -10.55
N ASN A 95 -4.24 -4.78 -9.57
CA ASN A 95 -2.84 -4.36 -9.75
C ASN A 95 -1.93 -5.51 -10.22
N HIS A 96 -2.38 -6.76 -10.13
CA HIS A 96 -1.54 -7.95 -10.34
C HIS A 96 -0.33 -8.00 -9.39
N GLU A 97 -0.49 -7.42 -8.20
CA GLU A 97 0.47 -7.39 -7.10
C GLU A 97 -0.05 -8.23 -5.94
N ILE A 98 0.83 -8.62 -5.02
CA ILE A 98 0.48 -9.28 -3.77
C ILE A 98 0.17 -8.22 -2.72
N LEU A 99 -0.94 -8.39 -2.01
CA LEU A 99 -1.30 -7.61 -0.84
C LEU A 99 -2.19 -8.45 0.07
N PHE A 100 -1.61 -8.88 1.19
CA PHE A 100 -2.33 -9.55 2.26
C PHE A 100 -2.19 -8.73 3.54
N PHE A 101 -3.29 -8.57 4.27
CA PHE A 101 -3.29 -7.98 5.61
C PHE A 101 -4.16 -8.83 6.53
N GLY A 102 -3.57 -9.35 7.60
CA GLY A 102 -4.23 -10.31 8.47
C GLY A 102 -3.28 -10.97 9.45
N SER A 103 -3.72 -12.06 10.06
CA SER A 103 -2.88 -12.89 10.94
C SER A 103 -2.00 -13.85 10.14
N VAL A 104 -0.93 -14.32 10.76
CA VAL A 104 -0.07 -15.40 10.23
C VAL A 104 -0.90 -16.62 9.81
N LYS A 105 -1.83 -17.07 10.65
CA LYS A 105 -2.72 -18.20 10.38
C LYS A 105 -3.59 -17.99 9.14
N GLU A 106 -4.15 -16.80 8.99
CA GLU A 106 -4.96 -16.44 7.82
C GLU A 106 -4.11 -16.42 6.55
N ALA A 107 -2.86 -15.94 6.63
CA ALA A 107 -1.94 -15.93 5.51
C ALA A 107 -1.60 -17.35 5.03
N GLU A 108 -1.26 -18.24 5.97
CA GLU A 108 -0.97 -19.64 5.67
C GLU A 108 -2.20 -20.36 5.10
N ALA A 109 -3.39 -20.11 5.66
CA ALA A 109 -4.65 -20.69 5.16
C ALA A 109 -5.01 -20.18 3.75
N ALA A 110 -4.62 -18.95 3.41
CA ALA A 110 -4.76 -18.37 2.08
C ALA A 110 -3.65 -18.81 1.11
N GLY A 111 -2.65 -19.57 1.57
CA GLY A 111 -1.58 -20.13 0.75
C GLY A 111 -0.38 -19.20 0.54
N TYR A 112 -0.27 -18.11 1.32
CA TYR A 112 0.92 -17.27 1.25
C TYR A 112 2.11 -17.96 1.92
N HIS A 113 3.27 -17.88 1.25
CA HIS A 113 4.53 -18.31 1.82
C HIS A 113 5.17 -17.14 2.57
N LEU A 114 5.40 -17.31 3.87
CA LEU A 114 6.14 -16.32 4.65
C LEU A 114 7.60 -16.32 4.21
N PRO A 115 8.20 -15.17 3.88
CA PRO A 115 9.60 -15.07 3.48
C PRO A 115 10.53 -15.24 4.70
N SER A 116 10.56 -16.47 5.23
CA SER A 116 11.12 -16.86 6.54
C SER A 116 12.64 -16.72 6.65
N ASP A 117 13.34 -16.68 5.53
CA ASP A 117 14.79 -16.46 5.43
C ASP A 117 15.15 -14.97 5.30
N GLN A 118 14.18 -14.10 5.01
CA GLN A 118 14.40 -12.67 4.80
C GLN A 118 14.14 -11.80 6.04
N LEU A 119 13.76 -12.44 7.15
CA LEU A 119 13.32 -11.75 8.35
C LEU A 119 14.31 -11.97 9.51
N GLU A 120 14.72 -10.87 10.13
CA GLU A 120 15.16 -10.85 11.55
C GLU A 120 13.98 -11.18 12.50
N VAL A 121 12.77 -11.35 11.96
CA VAL A 121 11.54 -11.68 12.69
C VAL A 121 11.49 -13.18 12.97
N ARG A 122 12.25 -13.59 13.97
CA ARG A 122 12.08 -14.92 14.57
C ARG A 122 10.87 -14.88 15.51
N HIS A 123 10.03 -15.90 15.47
CA HIS A 123 8.96 -16.18 16.45
C HIS A 123 7.66 -15.35 16.36
N LEU A 124 7.03 -15.29 15.18
CA LEU A 124 5.63 -14.85 15.11
C LEU A 124 4.69 -15.93 15.67
N ASN A 125 3.71 -15.49 16.46
CA ASN A 125 2.59 -16.33 16.86
C ASN A 125 1.59 -16.44 15.69
N GLU A 126 0.80 -17.51 15.66
CA GLU A 126 -0.21 -17.73 14.60
C GLU A 126 -1.24 -16.59 14.47
N ASN A 127 -1.46 -15.85 15.57
CA ASN A 127 -2.39 -14.71 15.62
C ASN A 127 -1.71 -13.36 15.40
N GLY A 128 -0.40 -13.34 15.16
CA GLY A 128 0.36 -12.12 14.95
C GLY A 128 -0.06 -11.44 13.66
N LYS A 129 -0.30 -10.13 13.73
CA LYS A 129 -0.70 -9.33 12.57
C LYS A 129 0.50 -9.06 11.67
N ILE A 130 0.29 -9.32 10.38
CA ILE A 130 1.28 -9.16 9.33
C ILE A 130 0.65 -8.52 8.09
N LEU A 131 1.51 -7.90 7.30
CA LEU A 131 1.25 -7.59 5.91
C LEU A 131 2.28 -8.31 5.03
N ILE A 132 1.82 -8.90 3.92
CA ILE A 132 2.67 -9.48 2.88
C ILE A 132 2.40 -8.71 1.60
N SER A 133 3.44 -8.24 0.92
CA SER A 133 3.28 -7.53 -0.35
C SER A 133 4.54 -7.60 -1.21
N ASN A 134 4.38 -7.27 -2.49
CA ASN A 134 5.47 -6.99 -3.41
C ASN A 134 5.30 -5.62 -4.10
N THR A 135 4.38 -4.77 -3.63
CA THR A 135 4.17 -3.45 -4.22
C THR A 135 5.41 -2.57 -4.01
N GLU A 136 5.70 -1.70 -4.97
CA GLU A 136 6.77 -0.69 -4.83
C GLU A 136 6.27 0.62 -4.19
N ALA A 137 4.96 0.75 -4.01
CA ALA A 137 4.36 1.90 -3.37
C ALA A 137 4.75 1.99 -1.89
N PHE A 138 4.82 3.21 -1.35
CA PHE A 138 4.89 3.37 0.11
C PHE A 138 3.67 2.72 0.75
N LEU A 139 3.86 1.97 1.82
CA LEU A 139 2.77 1.33 2.55
C LEU A 139 2.46 2.13 3.80
N ARG A 140 1.20 2.57 3.97
CA ARG A 140 0.68 3.12 5.23
C ARG A 140 -0.25 2.10 5.86
N LEU A 141 0.03 1.75 7.12
CA LEU A 141 -0.57 0.63 7.82
C LEU A 141 -1.45 1.14 8.97
N PRO A 142 -2.57 0.46 9.26
CA PRO A 142 -3.49 0.91 10.29
C PRO A 142 -2.92 0.70 11.70
N GLU A 143 -2.08 -0.31 11.85
CA GLU A 143 -1.40 -0.66 13.09
C GLU A 143 0.08 -0.25 13.04
N LYS A 144 0.71 -0.15 14.21
CA LYS A 144 2.12 0.24 14.28
C LYS A 144 3.02 -0.85 13.72
N VAL A 145 3.96 -0.45 12.87
CA VAL A 145 5.04 -1.29 12.36
C VAL A 145 5.93 -1.72 13.52
N LYS A 146 6.00 -3.03 13.74
CA LYS A 146 6.87 -3.66 14.71
C LYS A 146 8.23 -3.97 14.08
N ASP A 147 8.26 -4.81 13.04
CA ASP A 147 9.47 -5.21 12.31
C ASP A 147 9.18 -5.31 10.80
N VAL A 148 10.23 -5.31 9.96
CA VAL A 148 10.13 -5.40 8.49
C VAL A 148 11.14 -6.40 7.92
N SER A 149 10.84 -7.01 6.77
CA SER A 149 11.80 -7.79 5.97
C SER A 149 13.04 -6.99 5.60
N LYS A 150 14.15 -7.69 5.32
CA LYS A 150 15.38 -7.08 4.81
C LYS A 150 15.09 -6.26 3.54
N GLY A 151 15.70 -5.07 3.46
CA GLY A 151 15.56 -4.16 2.31
C GLY A 151 14.47 -3.11 2.50
N LEU A 152 13.48 -3.37 3.35
CA LEU A 152 12.45 -2.38 3.69
C LEU A 152 13.01 -1.33 4.64
N LYS A 153 12.48 -0.10 4.53
CA LYS A 153 12.78 0.98 5.47
C LYS A 153 11.51 1.37 6.21
N LYS A 154 11.52 1.27 7.55
CA LYS A 154 10.49 1.88 8.39
C LYS A 154 10.68 3.40 8.36
N VAL A 155 9.74 4.11 7.74
CA VAL A 155 9.78 5.58 7.59
C VAL A 155 9.30 6.24 8.88
N ASP A 156 8.21 5.75 9.44
CA ASP A 156 7.64 6.15 10.72
C ASP A 156 6.88 4.96 11.35
N ASP A 157 6.10 5.21 12.41
CA ASP A 157 5.37 4.15 13.11
C ASP A 157 4.33 3.43 12.26
N HIS A 158 3.85 4.01 11.16
CA HIS A 158 2.81 3.43 10.32
C HIS A 158 3.21 3.31 8.85
N THR A 159 4.37 3.86 8.45
CA THR A 159 4.78 3.93 7.05
C THR A 159 6.03 3.11 6.77
N VAL A 160 5.99 2.32 5.70
CA VAL A 160 7.12 1.53 5.19
C VAL A 160 7.43 1.92 3.74
N ASP A 161 8.71 2.04 3.43
CA ASP A 161 9.25 2.27 2.09
C ASP A 161 9.88 0.96 1.56
N PRO A 162 9.31 0.34 0.52
CA PRO A 162 9.81 -0.92 -0.04
C PRO A 162 10.90 -0.75 -1.10
N SER A 163 11.39 0.47 -1.38
CA SER A 163 12.38 0.76 -2.44
C SER A 163 13.69 -0.05 -2.37
N GLY A 164 14.00 -0.69 -1.23
CA GLY A 164 15.16 -1.57 -1.08
C GLY A 164 14.86 -3.07 -1.18
N ALA A 165 13.61 -3.48 -1.45
CA ALA A 165 13.17 -4.88 -1.49
C ALA A 165 13.45 -5.61 -2.82
N ALA A 166 13.99 -4.93 -3.83
CA ALA A 166 14.38 -5.51 -5.14
C ALA A 166 13.30 -6.37 -5.82
N TYR A 167 12.02 -5.94 -5.79
CA TYR A 167 10.86 -6.65 -6.36
C TYR A 167 10.54 -8.01 -5.72
N GLU A 168 11.17 -8.35 -4.59
CA GLU A 168 10.87 -9.58 -3.88
C GLU A 168 9.60 -9.42 -3.01
N THR A 169 8.89 -10.53 -2.79
CA THR A 169 7.80 -10.54 -1.80
C THR A 169 8.38 -10.32 -0.41
N TYR A 170 7.88 -9.31 0.28
CA TYR A 170 8.32 -8.92 1.61
C TYR A 170 7.19 -8.99 2.63
N MET A 171 7.56 -8.88 3.90
CA MET A 171 6.63 -8.92 5.02
C MET A 171 6.88 -7.79 6.01
N VAL A 172 5.80 -7.28 6.59
CA VAL A 172 5.79 -6.33 7.70
C VAL A 172 5.05 -6.95 8.87
N THR A 173 5.55 -6.82 10.08
CA THR A 173 4.86 -7.25 11.30
C THR A 173 4.33 -6.05 12.06
N LEU A 174 3.21 -6.27 12.74
CA LEU A 174 2.46 -5.21 13.40
C LEU A 174 2.32 -5.48 14.90
N GLN A 175 2.04 -4.43 15.67
CA GLN A 175 1.91 -4.47 17.14
C GLN A 175 0.55 -4.94 17.63
#